data_AF-F0GJT1-F1
#
_entry.id   AF-F0GJT1-F1
#
_cell.length_a   1.000
_cell.length_b   1.000
_cell.length_c   1.000
_cell.angle_alpha   90.00
_cell.angle_beta   90.00
_cell.angle_gamma   90.00
#
_symmetry.space_group_name_H-M   'P 1'
#
loop_
_entity.id
_entity.type
_entity.pdbx_description
1 polymer ?
#
loop_
_entity_poly.entity_id
_entity_poly.type
_entity_poly.pdbx_seq_one_letter_code
_entity_poly.pdbx_strand_id
1 'polypeptide(L)'
;MLRGHPNVERVLCGHVHRTMFARFGGTLASAVPAPAHQVAFDLRADGPSAFRLEPPAFAVHRHTPEAGMTSHHVYVDEGDGPYPFYEPSGELVD
;
A
#
# COMPACT_ATOMS: atom_id res chain seq x y z
N MET A 1 -7.97 4.53 24.24
CA MET A 1 -8.55 3.37 23.54
C MET A 1 -7.43 2.50 22.97
N LEU A 2 -6.84 2.77 21.79
CA LEU A 2 -5.85 1.87 21.16
C LEU A 2 -4.60 1.55 22.00
N ARG A 3 -4.00 2.52 22.69
CA ARG A 3 -2.77 2.29 23.49
C ARG A 3 -2.93 1.27 24.63
N GLY A 4 -4.16 0.96 25.03
CA GLY A 4 -4.46 -0.06 26.04
C GLY A 4 -4.60 -1.48 25.48
N HIS A 5 -4.51 -1.67 24.16
CA HIS A 5 -4.70 -2.95 23.49
C HIS A 5 -3.42 -3.34 22.72
N PRO A 6 -2.41 -3.90 23.41
CA PRO A 6 -1.10 -4.17 22.80
C PRO A 6 -1.15 -5.26 21.71
N ASN A 7 -2.25 -6.01 21.62
CA ASN A 7 -2.49 -7.00 20.59
C ASN A 7 -2.96 -6.42 19.23
N VAL A 8 -3.16 -5.10 19.13
CA VAL A 8 -3.55 -4.45 17.87
C VAL A 8 -2.31 -4.13 17.02
N GLU A 9 -2.12 -4.87 15.95
CA GLU A 9 -0.92 -4.76 15.09
C GLU A 9 -0.97 -3.62 14.06
N ARG A 10 -2.16 -3.29 13.53
CA ARG A 10 -2.36 -2.24 12.52
C ARG A 10 -3.79 -1.69 12.56
N VAL A 11 -3.95 -0.44 12.14
CA VAL A 11 -5.24 0.18 11.79
C VAL A 11 -5.27 0.37 10.28
N LEU A 12 -6.26 -0.16 9.58
CA LEU A 12 -6.39 -0.06 8.12
C LEU A 12 -7.60 0.81 7.77
N CYS A 13 -7.45 1.69 6.77
CA CYS A 13 -8.54 2.53 6.30
C CYS A 13 -8.44 2.89 4.81
N GLY A 14 -9.54 3.41 4.26
CA GLY A 14 -9.59 4.05 2.94
C GLY A 14 -9.67 5.57 3.05
N HIS A 15 -10.71 6.15 2.43
CA HIS A 15 -11.04 7.60 2.43
C HIS A 15 -10.12 8.48 1.60
N VAL A 16 -8.80 8.44 1.84
CA VAL A 16 -7.85 9.32 1.14
C VAL A 16 -7.45 8.83 -0.25
N HIS A 17 -7.85 7.61 -0.64
CA HIS A 17 -7.53 7.02 -1.95
C HIS A 17 -6.04 7.16 -2.28
N ARG A 18 -5.17 6.81 -1.33
CA ARG A 18 -3.71 6.81 -1.52
C ARG A 18 -3.04 6.01 -0.42
N THR A 19 -1.92 5.39 -0.76
CA THR A 19 -1.07 4.72 0.22
C THR A 19 -0.46 5.74 1.17
N MET A 20 -0.74 5.60 2.47
CA MET A 20 -0.22 6.47 3.52
C MET A 20 0.01 5.64 4.78
N PHE A 21 1.08 5.94 5.52
CA PHE A 21 1.37 5.30 6.80
C PHE A 21 1.66 6.35 7.86
N ALA A 22 1.11 6.15 9.06
CA ALA A 22 1.34 7.04 10.20
C ALA A 22 1.37 6.25 11.51
N ARG A 23 2.16 6.71 12.49
CA ARG A 23 2.05 6.19 13.86
C ARG A 23 0.74 6.66 14.47
N PHE A 24 -0.05 5.75 15.02
CA PHE A 24 -1.35 6.06 15.60
C PHE A 24 -1.68 5.12 16.75
N GLY A 25 -2.07 5.67 17.90
CA GLY A 25 -2.61 4.87 19.00
C GLY A 25 -1.66 3.81 19.59
N GLY A 26 -0.35 3.91 19.40
CA GLY A 26 0.62 2.89 19.84
C GLY A 26 0.97 1.85 18.77
N THR A 27 0.38 1.96 17.58
CA THR A 27 0.61 1.09 16.42
C THR A 27 0.75 1.92 15.14
N LEU A 28 0.63 1.31 13.96
CA LEU A 28 0.61 1.98 12.66
C LEU A 28 -0.81 2.02 12.08
N ALA A 29 -1.22 3.20 11.63
CA ALA A 29 -2.34 3.39 10.74
C ALA A 29 -1.86 3.39 9.28
N SER A 30 -2.60 2.71 8.41
CA SER A 30 -2.34 2.62 6.97
C SER A 30 -3.61 2.98 6.21
N ALA A 31 -3.52 3.95 5.32
CA ALA A 31 -4.51 4.13 4.26
C ALA A 31 -4.08 3.38 3.00
N VAL A 32 -5.03 2.74 2.32
CA VAL A 32 -4.79 1.94 1.10
C VAL A 32 -5.15 2.73 -0.16
N PRO A 33 -4.54 2.42 -1.32
CA PRO A 33 -4.90 3.04 -2.59
C PRO A 33 -6.32 2.66 -3.01
N ALA A 34 -6.87 3.42 -3.96
CA ALA A 34 -8.13 3.08 -4.62
C ALA A 34 -7.88 2.37 -5.96
N PRO A 35 -8.80 1.49 -6.42
CA PRO A 35 -8.75 0.91 -7.76
C PRO A 35 -9.16 1.90 -8.88
N ALA A 36 -9.32 3.19 -8.55
CA ALA A 36 -9.76 4.24 -9.47
C ALA A 36 -8.86 5.48 -9.32
N HIS A 37 -9.44 6.67 -9.19
CA HIS A 37 -8.68 7.89 -8.96
C HIS A 37 -8.04 7.93 -7.55
N GLN A 38 -6.85 8.51 -7.47
CA GLN A 38 -6.17 8.82 -6.21
C GLN A 38 -6.39 10.28 -5.84
N VAL A 39 -6.44 10.61 -4.55
CA VAL A 39 -6.34 12.02 -4.14
C VAL A 39 -4.93 12.51 -4.49
N ALA A 40 -4.86 13.67 -5.14
CA ALA A 40 -3.59 14.23 -5.60
C ALA A 40 -2.61 14.40 -4.44
N PHE A 41 -1.35 13.99 -4.63
CA PHE A 41 -0.34 14.21 -3.62
C PHE A 41 0.03 15.69 -3.54
N ASP A 42 -0.48 16.36 -2.51
CA ASP A 42 -0.18 17.73 -2.16
C ASP A 42 -0.15 17.86 -0.63
N LEU A 43 0.96 18.38 -0.10
CA LEU A 43 1.16 18.54 1.35
C LEU A 43 0.96 19.98 1.84
N ARG A 44 0.58 20.89 0.94
CA ARG A 44 0.30 22.29 1.31
C ARG A 44 -1.03 22.39 2.06
N ALA A 45 -1.07 23.24 3.09
CA ALA A 45 -2.27 23.43 3.91
C ALA A 45 -3.46 24.00 3.12
N ASP A 46 -3.18 24.75 2.06
CA ASP A 46 -4.11 25.40 1.15
C ASP A 46 -4.07 24.79 -0.26
N GLY A 47 -3.60 23.54 -0.37
CA GLY A 47 -3.63 22.79 -1.63
C GLY A 47 -5.06 22.62 -2.15
N PRO A 48 -5.26 22.64 -3.49
CA PRO A 48 -6.59 22.46 -4.06
C PRO A 48 -7.12 21.04 -3.78
N SER A 49 -8.44 20.91 -3.61
CA SER A 49 -9.10 19.60 -3.62
C SER A 49 -9.03 19.01 -5.03
N ALA A 50 -8.14 18.03 -5.21
CA ALA A 50 -7.84 17.48 -6.52
C ALA A 50 -7.61 15.96 -6.46
N PHE A 51 -7.87 15.29 -7.58
CA PHE A 51 -7.56 13.89 -7.80
C PHE A 51 -6.68 13.72 -9.04
N ARG A 52 -6.01 12.58 -9.13
CA ARG A 52 -5.21 12.15 -10.28
C ARG A 52 -5.62 10.74 -10.69
N LEU A 53 -5.50 10.46 -11.99
CA LEU A 53 -5.56 9.10 -12.54
C LEU A 53 -4.16 8.48 -12.48
N GLU A 54 -3.57 8.47 -11.28
CA GLU A 54 -2.40 7.64 -11.01
C GLU A 54 -2.77 6.16 -11.20
N PRO A 55 -1.79 5.26 -11.42
CA PRO A 55 -2.06 3.85 -11.61
C PRO A 55 -3.00 3.29 -10.53
N PRO A 56 -4.15 2.71 -10.91
CA PRO A 56 -5.08 2.15 -9.95
C PRO A 56 -4.42 0.98 -9.21
N ALA A 57 -4.68 0.87 -7.90
CA ALA A 57 -4.06 -0.15 -7.07
C ALA A 57 -4.95 -0.55 -5.90
N PHE A 58 -4.62 -1.67 -5.26
CA PHE A 58 -5.24 -2.18 -4.05
C PHE A 58 -4.17 -2.73 -3.10
N ALA A 59 -4.56 -3.06 -1.88
CA ALA A 59 -3.66 -3.69 -0.91
C ALA A 59 -4.08 -5.13 -0.63
N VAL A 60 -3.09 -6.04 -0.60
CA VAL A 60 -3.26 -7.42 -0.12
C VAL A 60 -2.53 -7.56 1.20
N HIS A 61 -3.25 -7.97 2.24
CA HIS A 61 -2.69 -8.16 3.57
C HIS A 61 -2.52 -9.65 3.86
N ARG A 62 -1.29 -10.07 4.17
CA ARG A 62 -0.96 -11.45 4.54
C ARG A 62 -0.42 -11.45 5.96
N HIS A 63 -1.06 -12.21 6.84
CA HIS A 63 -0.61 -12.39 8.21
C HIS A 63 -0.05 -13.81 8.41
N THR A 64 1.10 -13.93 9.06
CA THR A 64 1.60 -15.21 9.62
C THR A 64 2.07 -15.02 11.05
N PRO A 65 2.08 -16.09 11.89
CA PRO A 65 2.58 -15.98 13.27
C PRO A 65 4.03 -15.49 13.38
N GLU A 66 4.87 -15.78 12.40
CA GLU A 66 6.31 -15.47 12.41
C GLU A 66 6.60 -14.04 11.97
N ALA A 67 5.85 -13.53 10.99
CA ALA A 67 6.11 -12.24 10.36
C ALA A 67 5.13 -11.13 10.77
N GLY A 68 4.05 -11.48 11.47
CA GLY A 68 2.90 -10.60 11.63
C GLY A 68 2.25 -10.32 10.28
N MET A 69 1.69 -9.12 10.11
CA MET A 69 1.03 -8.67 8.90
C MET A 69 1.98 -7.95 7.93
N THR A 70 2.15 -8.56 6.75
CA THR A 70 2.72 -7.93 5.57
C THR A 70 1.60 -7.32 4.71
N SER A 71 1.83 -6.13 4.16
CA SER A 71 0.90 -5.47 3.26
C SER A 71 1.57 -5.26 1.91
N HIS A 72 1.01 -5.84 0.86
CA HIS A 72 1.47 -5.70 -0.51
C HIS A 72 0.63 -4.62 -1.20
N HIS A 73 1.29 -3.66 -1.84
CA HIS A 73 0.65 -2.73 -2.77
C HIS A 73 0.64 -3.40 -4.15
N VAL A 74 -0.53 -3.57 -4.74
CA VAL A 74 -0.72 -4.29 -5.99
C VAL A 74 -1.42 -3.36 -6.97
N TYR A 75 -0.80 -3.13 -8.12
CA TYR A 75 -1.44 -2.40 -9.21
C TYR A 75 -2.57 -3.23 -9.82
N VAL A 76 -3.63 -2.57 -10.25
CA VAL A 76 -4.74 -3.20 -10.98
C VAL A 76 -4.27 -3.57 -12.39
N ASP A 77 -3.48 -2.71 -13.00
CA ASP A 77 -2.88 -2.97 -14.31
C ASP A 77 -1.71 -3.95 -14.15
N GLU A 78 -1.68 -4.99 -14.97
CA GLU A 78 -0.67 -6.05 -14.92
C GLU A 78 0.72 -5.56 -15.39
N GLY A 79 0.75 -4.57 -16.28
CA GLY A 79 1.97 -4.15 -16.97
C GLY A 79 2.50 -5.22 -17.94
N ASP A 80 3.62 -4.95 -18.60
CA ASP A 80 4.28 -5.95 -19.45
C ASP A 80 5.12 -6.92 -18.59
N GLY A 81 5.06 -8.21 -18.89
CA GLY A 81 5.77 -9.29 -18.18
C GLY A 81 4.84 -10.42 -17.70
N PRO A 82 5.25 -11.23 -16.71
CA PRO A 82 6.54 -11.19 -16.03
C PRO A 82 7.68 -11.67 -16.94
N TYR A 83 8.78 -10.93 -16.93
CA TYR A 83 10.03 -11.38 -17.54
C TYR A 83 10.82 -12.18 -16.51
N PRO A 84 11.42 -13.32 -16.90
CA PRO A 84 12.22 -14.09 -15.97
C PRO A 84 13.52 -13.34 -15.66
N PHE A 85 14.00 -13.44 -14.41
CA PHE A 85 15.35 -12.98 -14.05
C PHE A 85 16.44 -13.95 -14.52
N TYR A 86 16.07 -15.15 -14.98
CA TYR A 86 16.98 -16.19 -15.38
C TYR A 86 16.59 -16.74 -16.75
N GLU A 87 17.60 -16.98 -17.58
CA GLU A 87 17.44 -17.74 -18.81
C GLU A 87 17.03 -19.19 -18.49
N PRO A 88 16.44 -19.94 -19.44
CA PRO A 88 16.17 -21.37 -19.26
C PRO A 88 17.42 -22.20 -18.91
N SER A 89 18.62 -21.70 -19.23
CA SER A 89 19.92 -22.28 -18.83
C SER A 89 20.25 -22.09 -17.34
N GLY A 90 19.53 -21.22 -16.63
CA GLY A 90 19.73 -20.89 -15.21
C GLY A 90 20.67 -19.71 -14.97
N GLU A 91 21.17 -19.05 -16.02
CA GLU A 91 22.00 -17.84 -15.90
C GLU A 91 21.13 -16.59 -15.69
N LEU A 92 21.61 -15.62 -14.89
CA LEU A 92 20.91 -14.34 -14.69
C LEU A 92 20.87 -13.56 -16.00
N VAL A 93 19.69 -13.00 -16.32
CA VAL A 93 19.54 -12.02 -17.41
C VAL A 93 20.17 -10.70 -16.94
N ASP A 94 21.18 -10.21 -17.67
CA ASP A 94 21.87 -8.92 -17.44
C ASP A 94 21.25 -7.79 -18.28
#